data_AF-B8AMU1-F1
#
_entry.id   AF-B8AMU1-F1
#
_cell.length_a   1.000
_cell.length_b   1.000
_cell.length_c   1.000
_cell.angle_alpha   90.00
_cell.angle_beta   90.00
_cell.angle_gamma   90.00
#
_symmetry.space_group_name_H-M   'P 1'
#
loop_
_entity.id
_entity.type
_entity.pdbx_description
1 polymer ?
#
loop_
_entity_poly.entity_id
_entity_poly.type
_entity_poly.pdbx_seq_one_letter_code
_entity_poly.pdbx_strand_id
1 'polypeptide(L)'
;MSLEFRGKQVQAAQKGVVGFLTPVANLIGTVRGPKYDGSFLHDKIKSLTHDVTIADTVTNIVVPAFDVKYLQPIIFSTYEAKNEPLKNAHLSDICISTSAAPTYFLAHFFKTTSPSGESREFHLIDRGVAANNPIPSIYHLV
;
A
#
# COMPACT_ATOMS: atom_id res chain seq x y z
N MET A 1 17.13 -71.22 -25.81
CA MET A 1 17.89 -71.73 -24.66
C MET A 1 17.66 -70.76 -23.52
N SER A 2 16.77 -71.14 -22.59
CA SER A 2 16.47 -70.40 -21.36
C SER A 2 17.73 -70.13 -20.55
N LEU A 3 17.73 -69.05 -19.78
CA LEU A 3 18.16 -69.07 -18.39
C LEU A 3 17.50 -67.88 -17.67
N GLU A 4 16.44 -68.23 -16.93
CA GLU A 4 15.75 -67.38 -15.98
C GLU A 4 16.52 -67.46 -14.66
N PHE A 5 16.90 -66.32 -14.07
CA PHE A 5 17.35 -66.25 -12.68
C PHE A 5 16.52 -65.22 -11.92
N ARG A 6 15.58 -65.73 -11.10
CA ARG A 6 14.94 -65.00 -10.00
C ARG A 6 15.96 -64.81 -8.87
N GLY A 7 16.13 -63.57 -8.42
CA GLY A 7 16.80 -63.22 -7.16
C GLY A 7 15.96 -62.16 -6.42
N LYS A 8 15.64 -62.45 -5.15
CA LYS A 8 14.74 -61.69 -4.27
C LYS A 8 15.32 -60.36 -3.80
N GLN A 9 14.38 -59.45 -3.50
CA GLN A 9 14.44 -58.21 -2.73
C GLN A 9 15.58 -58.10 -1.69
N VAL A 10 16.32 -56.99 -1.75
CA VAL A 10 17.08 -56.45 -0.62
C VAL A 10 16.64 -54.99 -0.43
N GLN A 11 15.88 -54.73 0.63
CA GLN A 11 15.62 -53.38 1.12
C GLN A 11 16.90 -52.82 1.74
N ALA A 12 17.44 -51.75 1.16
CA ALA A 12 18.37 -50.85 1.82
C ALA A 12 17.66 -49.51 2.03
N ALA A 13 17.44 -49.16 3.29
CA ALA A 13 16.80 -47.93 3.74
C ALA A 13 17.56 -46.70 3.23
N GLN A 14 16.94 -45.92 2.34
CA GLN A 14 17.37 -44.55 2.06
C GLN A 14 17.02 -43.67 3.27
N LYS A 15 18.03 -43.41 4.10
CA LYS A 15 17.97 -42.45 5.20
C LYS A 15 17.93 -41.03 4.64
N GLY A 16 16.92 -40.26 5.07
CA GLY A 16 16.99 -38.80 5.15
C GLY A 16 16.53 -38.05 3.91
N VAL A 17 15.23 -37.77 3.85
CA VAL A 17 14.63 -36.73 3.00
C VAL A 17 15.26 -35.38 3.35
N VAL A 18 16.22 -34.92 2.54
CA VAL A 18 16.68 -33.54 2.53
C VAL A 18 15.82 -32.77 1.53
N GLY A 19 14.88 -32.00 2.06
CA GLY A 19 14.10 -31.08 1.24
C GLY A 19 12.75 -30.80 1.88
N PHE A 20 12.73 -29.93 2.90
CA PHE A 20 11.59 -29.10 3.30
C PHE A 20 11.94 -28.27 4.55
N LEU A 21 12.97 -27.40 4.48
CA LEU A 21 13.24 -26.44 5.56
C LEU A 21 13.77 -25.11 5.03
N THR A 22 12.94 -24.38 4.27
CA THR A 22 13.09 -22.92 4.17
C THR A 22 11.77 -22.27 3.74
N PRO A 23 10.91 -21.90 4.70
CA PRO A 23 10.26 -20.59 4.58
C PRO A 23 10.00 -19.86 5.91
N VAL A 24 10.71 -20.17 7.00
CA VAL A 24 10.44 -19.53 8.31
C VAL A 24 11.33 -18.30 8.57
N ALA A 25 12.51 -18.21 7.95
CA ALA A 25 13.44 -17.10 8.16
C ALA A 25 12.87 -15.73 7.72
N ASN A 26 11.98 -15.70 6.70
CA ASN A 26 11.34 -14.46 6.23
C ASN A 26 10.11 -14.07 7.06
N LEU A 27 9.55 -14.97 7.89
CA LEU A 27 8.38 -14.68 8.72
C LEU A 27 8.76 -14.11 10.10
N ILE A 28 10.00 -14.32 10.55
CA ILE A 28 10.49 -13.76 11.83
C ILE A 28 10.84 -12.26 11.69
N GLY A 29 11.01 -11.75 10.46
CA GLY A 29 11.18 -10.32 10.19
C GLY A 29 9.92 -9.46 10.36
N THR A 30 8.75 -10.08 10.48
CA THR A 30 7.43 -9.42 10.42
C THR A 30 7.00 -8.72 11.72
N VAL A 31 7.80 -8.79 12.80
CA VAL A 31 7.46 -8.16 14.11
C VAL A 31 8.08 -6.77 14.28
N ARG A 32 8.93 -6.33 13.34
CA ARG A 32 9.39 -4.92 13.32
C ARG A 32 8.39 -4.11 12.51
N GLY A 33 8.04 -2.92 13.00
CA GLY A 33 7.19 -1.95 12.30
C GLY A 33 7.73 -1.56 10.92
N PRO A 34 7.19 -0.51 10.28
CA PRO A 34 7.60 -0.13 8.93
C PRO A 34 9.13 0.05 8.82
N LYS A 35 9.69 -0.28 7.66
CA LYS A 35 11.14 -0.21 7.40
C LYS A 35 11.72 1.18 7.67
N TYR A 36 10.92 2.22 7.45
CA TYR A 36 11.26 3.61 7.68
C TYR A 36 10.20 4.30 8.55
N ASP A 37 10.62 5.26 9.36
CA ASP A 37 9.75 6.08 10.22
C ASP A 37 8.96 7.15 9.43
N GLY A 38 9.48 7.57 8.28
CA GLY A 38 8.84 8.53 7.36
C GLY A 38 9.14 10.00 7.66
N SER A 39 9.85 10.32 8.76
CA SER A 39 10.08 11.69 9.22
C SER A 39 10.71 12.60 8.15
N PHE A 40 11.86 12.18 7.61
CA PHE A 40 12.56 12.91 6.55
C PHE A 40 11.70 13.11 5.29
N LEU A 41 10.92 12.09 4.91
CA LEU A 41 10.05 12.15 3.74
C LEU A 41 8.92 13.16 3.97
N HIS A 42 8.29 13.13 5.14
CA HIS A 42 7.22 14.06 5.51
C HIS A 42 7.73 15.50 5.51
N ASP A 43 8.89 15.74 6.09
CA ASP A 43 9.51 17.07 6.13
C ASP A 43 9.85 17.57 4.72
N LYS A 44 10.39 16.67 3.88
CA LYS A 44 10.70 17.02 2.49
C LYS A 44 9.44 17.33 1.68
N ILE A 45 8.39 16.54 1.85
CA ILE A 45 7.10 16.78 1.18
C ILE A 45 6.53 18.11 1.64
N LYS A 46 6.42 18.36 2.94
CA LYS A 46 5.91 19.63 3.50
C LYS A 46 6.72 20.83 3.01
N SER A 47 8.04 20.72 2.94
CA SER A 47 8.91 21.76 2.41
C SER A 47 8.68 22.06 0.92
N LEU A 48 8.24 21.08 0.14
CA LEU A 48 7.98 21.26 -1.30
C LEU A 48 6.56 21.75 -1.56
N THR A 49 5.58 21.20 -0.86
CA THR A 49 4.16 21.52 -1.06
C THR A 49 3.74 22.77 -0.31
N HIS A 50 4.42 23.13 0.78
CA HIS A 50 4.00 24.21 1.68
C HIS A 50 2.55 23.99 2.18
N ASP A 51 1.91 25.06 2.62
CA ASP A 51 0.54 25.09 3.13
C ASP A 51 -0.48 25.33 2.01
N VAL A 52 -0.43 24.49 0.96
CA VAL A 52 -1.37 24.57 -0.17
C VAL A 52 -2.27 23.35 -0.21
N THR A 53 -3.49 23.57 -0.67
CA THR A 53 -4.50 22.51 -0.86
C THR A 53 -4.54 22.07 -2.31
N ILE A 54 -5.16 20.92 -2.57
CA ILE A 54 -5.33 20.43 -3.93
C ILE A 54 -6.21 21.36 -4.80
N ALA A 55 -7.12 22.14 -4.22
CA ALA A 55 -7.89 23.14 -4.97
C ALA A 55 -7.02 24.29 -5.48
N ASP A 56 -5.88 24.57 -4.82
CA ASP A 56 -4.94 25.65 -5.16
C ASP A 56 -4.00 25.30 -6.32
N THR A 57 -4.03 24.05 -6.82
CA THR A 57 -3.16 23.61 -7.92
C THR A 57 -3.46 24.37 -9.21
N VAL A 58 -2.41 24.85 -9.89
CA VAL A 58 -2.50 25.57 -11.17
C VAL A 58 -3.11 24.70 -12.28
N THR A 59 -2.77 23.42 -12.30
CA THR A 59 -3.30 22.43 -13.25
C THR A 59 -4.25 21.47 -12.56
N ASN A 60 -5.23 20.94 -13.29
CA ASN A 60 -6.08 19.87 -12.77
C ASN A 60 -5.27 18.59 -12.58
N ILE A 61 -5.20 18.11 -11.33
CA ILE A 61 -4.55 16.85 -10.99
C ILE A 61 -5.57 15.85 -10.46
N VAL A 62 -5.24 14.56 -10.60
CA VAL A 62 -6.00 13.43 -10.07
C VAL A 62 -5.00 12.50 -9.37
N VAL A 63 -5.18 12.29 -8.08
CA VAL A 63 -4.28 11.53 -7.24
C VAL A 63 -5.07 10.44 -6.51
N PRO A 64 -4.86 9.17 -6.85
CA PRO A 64 -5.60 8.09 -6.23
C PRO A 64 -4.85 7.56 -5.00
N ALA A 65 -5.59 7.22 -3.94
CA ALA A 65 -5.08 6.63 -2.70
C ALA A 65 -6.03 5.51 -2.24
N PHE A 66 -5.71 4.82 -1.15
CA PHE A 66 -6.58 3.81 -0.57
C PHE A 66 -6.88 4.11 0.90
N ASP A 67 -8.16 4.16 1.25
CA ASP A 67 -8.61 4.38 2.62
C ASP A 67 -8.73 3.05 3.36
N VAL A 68 -7.88 2.84 4.37
CA VAL A 68 -7.84 1.61 5.16
C VAL A 68 -8.94 1.51 6.20
N LYS A 69 -9.56 2.63 6.59
CA LYS A 69 -10.70 2.62 7.52
C LYS A 69 -11.95 2.09 6.82
N TYR A 70 -12.17 2.51 5.58
CA TYR A 70 -13.32 2.10 4.79
C TYR A 70 -13.03 0.99 3.77
N LEU A 71 -11.78 0.56 3.65
CA LEU A 71 -11.31 -0.46 2.71
C LEU A 71 -11.70 -0.18 1.26
N GLN A 72 -11.62 1.08 0.84
CA GLN A 72 -12.03 1.52 -0.50
C GLN A 72 -10.99 2.44 -1.14
N PRO A 73 -10.86 2.44 -2.48
CA PRO A 73 -10.08 3.45 -3.17
C PRO A 73 -10.72 4.83 -2.98
N ILE A 74 -9.88 5.85 -2.91
CA ILE A 74 -10.29 7.25 -2.92
C ILE A 74 -9.51 8.00 -3.99
N ILE A 75 -10.16 8.98 -4.61
CA ILE A 75 -9.53 9.88 -5.57
C ILE A 75 -9.57 11.27 -4.97
N PHE A 76 -8.41 11.94 -4.96
CA PHE A 76 -8.31 13.38 -4.77
C PHE A 76 -8.16 14.01 -6.13
N SER A 77 -9.03 14.96 -6.47
CA SER A 77 -8.89 15.73 -7.70
C SER A 77 -9.11 17.20 -7.46
N THR A 78 -8.43 18.04 -8.23
CA THR A 78 -8.64 19.50 -8.21
C THR A 78 -10.10 19.85 -8.46
N TYR A 79 -10.77 19.11 -9.36
CA TYR A 79 -12.17 19.33 -9.69
C TYR A 79 -13.10 19.04 -8.52
N GLU A 80 -12.99 17.86 -7.90
CA GLU A 80 -13.84 17.52 -6.75
C GLU A 80 -13.55 18.43 -5.56
N ALA A 81 -12.29 18.76 -5.29
CA ALA A 81 -11.92 19.61 -4.16
C ALA A 81 -12.48 21.04 -4.25
N LYS A 82 -12.68 21.57 -5.47
CA LYS A 82 -13.33 22.88 -5.69
C LYS A 82 -14.83 22.85 -5.39
N ASN A 83 -15.47 21.68 -5.42
CA ASN A 83 -16.91 21.51 -5.24
C ASN A 83 -17.27 20.87 -3.89
N GLU A 84 -16.38 20.07 -3.32
CA GLU A 84 -16.55 19.34 -2.07
C GLU A 84 -15.45 19.76 -1.08
N PRO A 85 -15.73 20.70 -0.15
CA PRO A 85 -14.72 21.23 0.78
C PRO A 85 -14.03 20.14 1.63
N LEU A 86 -14.75 19.07 1.97
CA LEU A 86 -14.19 17.94 2.72
C LEU A 86 -13.17 17.12 1.93
N LYS A 87 -13.10 17.24 0.60
CA LYS A 87 -12.05 16.63 -0.24
C LYS A 87 -10.89 17.59 -0.53
N ASN A 88 -10.96 18.85 -0.10
CA ASN A 88 -9.89 19.81 -0.30
C ASN A 88 -8.77 19.66 0.75
N ALA A 89 -8.04 18.54 0.66
CA ALA A 89 -6.92 18.24 1.55
C ALA A 89 -5.63 18.99 1.15
N HIS A 90 -4.71 19.15 2.10
CA HIS A 90 -3.37 19.66 1.81
C HIS A 90 -2.62 18.72 0.87
N LEU A 91 -1.86 19.28 -0.07
CA LEU A 91 -1.02 18.48 -0.97
C LEU A 91 0.00 17.64 -0.19
N SER A 92 0.50 18.13 0.94
CA SER A 92 1.40 17.36 1.80
C SER A 92 0.75 16.07 2.29
N ASP A 93 -0.50 16.13 2.75
CA ASP A 93 -1.20 14.97 3.27
C ASP A 93 -1.48 13.95 2.17
N ILE A 94 -1.87 14.42 0.99
CA ILE A 94 -2.09 13.56 -0.18
C ILE A 94 -0.76 12.88 -0.60
N CYS A 95 0.33 13.62 -0.71
CA CYS A 95 1.63 13.09 -1.12
C CYS A 95 2.22 12.11 -0.09
N ILE A 96 2.08 12.39 1.20
CA ILE A 96 2.51 11.47 2.26
C ILE A 96 1.68 10.18 2.16
N SER A 97 0.36 10.31 2.02
CA SER A 97 -0.56 9.17 1.89
C SER A 97 -0.21 8.26 0.72
N THR A 98 0.03 8.83 -0.47
CA THR A 98 0.37 8.03 -1.66
C THR A 98 1.78 7.46 -1.64
N SER A 99 2.67 8.02 -0.82
CA SER A 99 4.00 7.45 -0.59
C SER A 99 4.01 6.35 0.49
N ALA A 100 2.91 6.20 1.24
CA ALA A 100 2.81 5.30 2.38
C ALA A 100 2.60 3.83 1.94
N ALA A 101 3.62 3.24 1.32
CA ALA A 101 3.61 1.83 0.95
C ALA A 101 3.70 0.92 2.20
N PRO A 102 2.75 -0.01 2.41
CA PRO A 102 2.83 -1.04 3.44
C PRO A 102 4.18 -1.74 3.46
N THR A 103 4.64 -2.07 4.68
CA THR A 103 6.00 -2.55 5.02
C THR A 103 7.12 -1.50 4.92
N TYR A 104 6.96 -0.42 4.15
CA TYR A 104 7.96 0.64 4.02
C TYR A 104 7.69 1.83 4.94
N PHE A 105 6.45 2.32 4.95
CA PHE A 105 6.01 3.48 5.71
C PHE A 105 4.69 3.19 6.43
N LEU A 106 4.41 3.93 7.49
CA LEU A 106 3.15 3.85 8.23
C LEU A 106 2.02 4.52 7.43
N ALA A 107 0.78 4.05 7.62
CA ALA A 107 -0.40 4.72 7.08
C ALA A 107 -0.48 6.18 7.57
N HIS A 108 -0.90 7.07 6.70
CA HIS A 108 -1.06 8.50 7.01
C HIS A 108 -2.47 8.80 7.47
N PHE A 109 -2.58 9.57 8.55
CA PHE A 109 -3.86 10.02 9.08
C PHE A 109 -3.93 11.55 9.06
N PHE A 110 -5.03 12.07 8.55
CA PHE A 110 -5.32 13.50 8.59
C PHE A 110 -6.84 13.74 8.57
N LYS A 111 -7.22 15.00 8.78
CA LYS A 111 -8.61 15.43 8.87
C LYS A 111 -8.80 16.70 8.06
N THR A 112 -9.87 16.75 7.27
CA THR A 112 -10.34 17.98 6.64
C THR A 112 -11.57 18.51 7.38
N THR A 113 -11.77 19.83 7.32
CA THR A 113 -12.91 20.50 7.93
C THR A 113 -13.53 21.44 6.91
N SER A 114 -14.84 21.38 6.75
CA SER A 114 -15.59 22.27 5.88
C SER A 114 -15.78 23.64 6.53
N PRO A 115 -16.12 24.69 5.75
CA PRO A 115 -16.54 25.97 6.30
C PRO A 115 -17.77 25.90 7.23
N SER A 116 -18.62 24.88 7.07
CA SER A 116 -19.77 24.62 7.95
C SER A 116 -19.40 23.96 9.29
N GLY A 117 -18.12 23.60 9.49
CA GLY A 117 -17.62 22.93 10.69
C GLY A 117 -17.76 21.40 10.67
N GLU A 118 -18.29 20.83 9.59
CA GLU A 118 -18.27 19.38 9.38
C GLU A 118 -16.85 18.91 9.09
N SER A 119 -16.57 17.65 9.37
CA SER A 119 -15.21 17.16 9.23
C SER A 119 -15.14 15.72 8.77
N ARG A 120 -14.08 15.40 8.03
CA ARG A 120 -13.83 14.07 7.48
C ARG A 120 -12.43 13.61 7.82
N GLU A 121 -12.34 12.39 8.33
CA GLU A 121 -11.09 11.71 8.61
C GLU A 121 -10.65 10.87 7.42
N PHE A 122 -9.35 10.79 7.20
CA PHE A 122 -8.73 9.99 6.16
C PHE A 122 -7.65 9.13 6.79
N HIS A 123 -7.67 7.83 6.50
CA HIS A 123 -6.67 6.86 6.95
C HIS A 123 -6.10 6.21 5.69
N LEU A 124 -5.04 6.78 5.13
CA LEU A 124 -4.64 6.47 3.77
C LEU A 124 -3.29 5.76 3.68
N ILE A 125 -3.17 4.89 2.68
CA ILE A 125 -1.93 4.24 2.26
C ILE A 125 -1.75 4.39 0.75
N ASP A 126 -0.56 4.00 0.28
CA ASP A 126 -0.26 3.90 -1.15
C ASP A 126 -1.22 2.89 -1.82
N ARG A 127 -1.87 3.38 -2.87
CA ARG A 127 -2.76 2.58 -3.71
C ARG A 127 -2.03 1.43 -4.40
N GLY A 128 -0.74 1.57 -4.70
CA GLY A 128 0.06 0.53 -5.35
C GLY A 128 0.08 -0.79 -4.58
N VAL A 129 -0.17 -0.75 -3.27
CA VAL A 129 -0.08 -1.92 -2.38
C VAL A 129 -1.43 -2.41 -1.89
N ALA A 130 -2.47 -1.56 -1.89
CA ALA A 130 -3.85 -2.00 -1.69
C ALA A 130 -4.39 -2.87 -2.84
N ALA A 131 -3.69 -2.90 -3.98
CA ALA A 131 -4.05 -3.62 -5.20
C ALA A 131 -3.38 -5.01 -5.35
N ASN A 132 -3.37 -5.85 -4.31
CA ASN A 132 -3.05 -7.29 -4.50
C ASN A 132 -4.22 -8.10 -5.12
N ASN A 133 -5.37 -7.45 -5.30
CA ASN A 133 -6.55 -7.92 -6.02
C ASN A 133 -6.86 -6.83 -7.07
N PRO A 134 -7.16 -7.17 -8.34
CA PRO A 134 -7.18 -6.16 -9.38
C PRO A 134 -8.38 -5.25 -9.13
N ILE A 135 -8.15 -3.96 -9.00
CA ILE A 135 -9.20 -2.96 -9.24
C ILE A 135 -8.98 -2.47 -10.67
N PRO A 136 -9.68 -3.07 -11.67
CA PRO A 136 -9.59 -2.64 -13.06
C PRO A 136 -10.50 -1.44 -13.28
N SER A 137 -10.14 -0.24 -12.80
CA SER A 137 -10.80 1.01 -13.24
C SER A 137 -10.23 2.28 -12.60
N ILE A 138 -9.01 2.68 -13.00
CA ILE A 138 -8.73 4.12 -13.12
C ILE A 138 -9.03 4.62 -14.55
N TYR A 139 -9.09 3.72 -15.53
CA TYR A 139 -9.41 4.08 -16.91
C TYR A 139 -10.89 4.45 -17.16
N HIS A 140 -11.76 4.42 -16.15
CA HIS A 140 -13.20 4.68 -16.31
C HIS A 140 -13.68 5.99 -15.66
N LEU A 141 -12.76 6.84 -15.20
CA LEU A 141 -13.04 8.14 -14.56
C LEU A 141 -12.20 9.30 -15.13
N VAL A 142 -11.75 9.18 -16.38
CA VAL A 142 -11.17 10.29 -17.15
C VAL A 142 -12.06 10.56 -18.36
#